data_AF-B9CY89-F1
#
_entry.id   AF-B9CY89-F1
#
_cell.length_a   1.000
_cell.length_b   1.000
_cell.length_c   1.000
_cell.angle_alpha   90.00
_cell.angle_beta   90.00
_cell.angle_gamma   90.00
#
_symmetry.space_group_name_H-M   'P 1'
#
loop_
_entity.id
_entity.type
_entity.pdbx_description
1 polymer ?
#
loop_
_entity_poly.entity_id
_entity_poly.type
_entity_poly.pdbx_seq_one_letter_code
_entity_poly.pdbx_strand_id
1 'polypeptide(L)'
;MRSDGIFIGGVNCEFDLAKFNEALGQPRVIDDVEGKSRYFWDEAGIFAFVRADELAEPKLTEMILMLEVAKGVQHEVPRELYGGAFTLEGRPPLEAVSEQELRSAYIFLELSLGKFEVSLALAQAVQERIDAMDFAERFAKRDTDEIADIVRAAKMPIGRVCINQKAKKVKCKPSDKFKLPCAAGETLLFKNFNFKIAVMNELMYEKALLQPKFDVFEYCEERGIDPYADFGALPQAKKWFKDYPVPANLAEQVSELYLDGGNEIYLQIAPDWDGEDELFDIKNIDAAELAPFVNLKKIETSGIGISKKARKACEDAGITVVD
;
A
#
# COMPACT_ATOMS: atom_id res chain seq x y z
N MET A 1 -12.59 12.33 -33.20
CA MET A 1 -13.43 11.71 -32.16
C MET A 1 -12.49 11.08 -31.15
N ARG A 2 -12.48 11.56 -29.90
CA ARG A 2 -11.68 10.95 -28.83
C ARG A 2 -12.39 9.65 -28.42
N SER A 3 -11.78 8.52 -28.71
CA SER A 3 -12.24 7.24 -28.20
C SER A 3 -11.48 6.95 -26.91
N ASP A 4 -12.05 7.39 -25.79
CA ASP A 4 -11.57 7.06 -24.45
C ASP A 4 -11.69 5.52 -24.29
N GLY A 5 -10.57 4.81 -24.39
CA GLY A 5 -10.54 3.33 -24.39
C GLY A 5 -9.19 2.75 -24.80
N ILE A 6 -9.04 1.44 -24.59
CA ILE A 6 -7.87 0.67 -25.05
C ILE A 6 -8.28 -0.05 -26.32
N PHE A 7 -7.48 0.04 -27.39
CA PHE A 7 -7.77 -0.64 -28.66
C PHE A 7 -6.65 -1.60 -29.02
N ILE A 8 -7.01 -2.83 -29.39
CA ILE A 8 -6.09 -3.91 -29.78
C ILE A 8 -6.50 -4.38 -31.17
N GLY A 9 -5.63 -4.21 -32.17
CA GLY A 9 -5.96 -4.57 -33.56
C GLY A 9 -7.19 -3.82 -34.12
N GLY A 10 -7.50 -2.63 -33.59
CA GLY A 10 -8.70 -1.87 -33.96
C GLY A 10 -9.97 -2.24 -33.19
N VAL A 11 -9.92 -3.24 -32.32
CA VAL A 11 -11.05 -3.68 -31.47
C VAL A 11 -10.99 -2.96 -30.13
N ASN A 12 -12.11 -2.38 -29.68
CA ASN A 12 -12.19 -1.80 -28.34
C ASN A 12 -12.12 -2.92 -27.29
N CYS A 13 -11.14 -2.82 -26.39
CA CYS A 13 -10.93 -3.73 -25.29
C CYS A 13 -11.97 -3.46 -24.18
N GLU A 14 -13.14 -4.10 -24.29
CA GLU A 14 -14.19 -4.02 -23.26
C GLU A 14 -14.21 -5.24 -22.32
N PHE A 15 -13.29 -6.19 -22.51
CA PHE A 15 -13.28 -7.53 -21.88
C PHE A 15 -14.55 -8.34 -22.20
N ASP A 16 -15.11 -8.12 -23.38
CA ASP A 16 -16.21 -8.90 -23.93
C ASP A 16 -15.62 -10.10 -24.70
N LEU A 17 -15.75 -11.28 -24.10
CA LEU A 17 -15.19 -12.51 -24.67
C LEU A 17 -15.75 -12.83 -26.06
N ALA A 18 -17.04 -12.55 -26.30
CA ALA A 18 -17.67 -12.84 -27.58
C ALA A 18 -17.12 -11.94 -28.69
N LYS A 19 -16.95 -10.64 -28.42
CA LYS A 19 -16.34 -9.70 -29.38
C LYS A 19 -14.89 -10.06 -29.70
N PHE A 20 -14.12 -10.51 -28.70
CA PHE A 20 -12.75 -10.97 -28.95
C PHE A 20 -12.71 -12.24 -29.79
N ASN A 21 -13.59 -13.20 -29.53
CA ASN A 21 -13.69 -14.42 -30.34
C ASN A 21 -14.17 -14.14 -31.78
N GLU A 22 -15.04 -13.15 -31.97
CA GLU A 22 -15.46 -12.70 -33.31
C GLU A 22 -14.28 -12.08 -34.08
N ALA A 23 -13.47 -11.25 -33.42
CA ALA A 23 -12.38 -10.54 -34.06
C ALA A 23 -11.11 -11.37 -34.27
N LEU A 24 -10.77 -12.25 -33.32
CA LEU A 24 -9.52 -13.00 -33.28
C LEU A 24 -9.69 -14.50 -33.58
N GLY A 25 -10.93 -14.96 -33.74
CA GLY A 25 -11.26 -16.37 -33.89
C GLY A 25 -11.37 -17.10 -32.54
N GLN A 26 -11.62 -18.41 -32.61
CA GLN A 26 -11.79 -19.22 -31.41
C GLN A 26 -10.45 -19.48 -30.71
N PRO A 27 -10.37 -19.30 -29.38
CA PRO A 27 -9.14 -19.47 -28.64
C PRO A 27 -8.87 -20.94 -28.32
N ARG A 28 -7.60 -21.28 -28.13
CA ARG A 28 -7.18 -22.49 -27.44
C ARG A 28 -7.33 -22.28 -25.94
N VAL A 29 -8.05 -23.16 -25.26
CA VAL A 29 -8.32 -23.04 -23.81
C VAL A 29 -7.44 -24.02 -23.02
N ILE A 30 -6.85 -23.52 -21.94
CA ILE A 30 -6.17 -24.33 -20.92
C ILE A 30 -6.87 -24.05 -19.59
N ASP A 31 -7.47 -25.07 -19.00
CA ASP A 31 -8.12 -24.96 -17.69
C ASP A 31 -7.10 -25.17 -16.56
N ASP A 32 -7.15 -24.31 -15.55
CA ASP A 32 -6.39 -24.48 -14.30
C ASP A 32 -7.24 -25.18 -13.23
N VAL A 33 -6.58 -25.87 -12.30
CA VAL A 33 -7.20 -26.61 -11.18
C VAL A 33 -7.95 -25.67 -10.23
N GLU A 34 -7.63 -24.37 -10.24
CA GLU A 34 -8.25 -23.32 -9.40
C GLU A 34 -9.41 -22.55 -10.06
N GLY A 35 -9.96 -23.02 -11.18
CA GLY A 35 -11.13 -22.39 -11.83
C GLY A 35 -10.82 -21.10 -12.60
N LYS A 36 -9.53 -20.87 -12.92
CA LYS A 36 -9.06 -19.82 -13.83
C LYS A 36 -8.63 -20.46 -15.15
N SER A 37 -9.43 -20.33 -16.19
CA SER A 37 -9.06 -20.80 -17.52
C SER A 37 -8.21 -19.75 -18.23
N ARG A 38 -7.26 -20.18 -19.04
CA ARG A 38 -6.45 -19.33 -19.92
C ARG A 38 -6.88 -19.53 -21.36
N TYR A 39 -7.20 -18.43 -22.03
CA TYR A 39 -7.70 -18.40 -23.40
C TYR A 39 -6.60 -17.81 -24.28
N PHE A 40 -6.10 -18.58 -25.24
CA PHE A 40 -5.03 -18.18 -26.14
C PHE A 40 -5.57 -17.96 -27.56
N TRP A 41 -5.46 -16.73 -28.05
CA TRP A 41 -5.58 -16.41 -29.47
C TRP A 41 -4.19 -16.49 -30.09
N ASP A 42 -3.78 -17.72 -30.37
CA ASP A 42 -2.41 -18.10 -30.72
C ASP A 42 -1.82 -17.26 -31.86
N GLU A 43 -2.55 -17.11 -32.96
CA GLU A 43 -2.11 -16.37 -34.15
C GLU A 43 -2.11 -14.85 -33.94
N ALA A 44 -2.85 -14.37 -32.94
CA ALA A 44 -2.88 -12.96 -32.59
C ALA A 44 -1.75 -12.60 -31.61
N GLY A 45 -1.09 -13.58 -30.97
CA GLY A 45 -0.13 -13.31 -29.90
C GLY A 45 -0.76 -12.73 -28.63
N ILE A 46 -2.02 -13.09 -28.37
CA ILE A 46 -2.81 -12.62 -27.24
C ILE A 46 -3.24 -13.82 -26.40
N PHE A 47 -3.19 -13.68 -25.08
CA PHE A 47 -3.92 -14.57 -24.20
C PHE A 47 -4.59 -13.80 -23.08
N ALA A 48 -5.57 -14.42 -22.44
CA ALA A 48 -6.30 -13.82 -21.34
C ALA A 48 -6.61 -14.84 -20.25
N PHE A 49 -6.71 -14.34 -19.02
CA PHE A 49 -7.30 -15.08 -17.92
C PHE A 49 -8.81 -14.90 -17.94
N VAL A 50 -9.52 -16.01 -17.80
CA VAL A 50 -10.97 -16.10 -17.79
C VAL A 50 -11.39 -16.81 -16.52
N ARG A 51 -12.27 -16.18 -15.75
CA ARG A 51 -12.89 -16.80 -14.59
C ARG A 51 -14.23 -17.40 -15.00
N ALA A 52 -14.39 -18.70 -14.78
CA ALA A 52 -15.69 -19.35 -14.84
C ALA A 52 -16.42 -19.14 -13.51
N ASP A 53 -17.71 -18.81 -13.58
CA ASP A 53 -18.61 -18.82 -12.43
C ASP A 53 -19.67 -19.88 -12.75
N GLU A 54 -19.95 -20.81 -11.84
CA GLU A 54 -20.78 -22.01 -12.08
C GLU A 54 -22.18 -21.68 -12.63
N LEU A 55 -22.64 -20.44 -12.46
CA LEU A 55 -23.96 -19.96 -12.88
C LEU A 55 -23.91 -18.74 -13.82
N ALA A 56 -22.73 -18.28 -14.24
CA ALA A 56 -22.60 -17.08 -15.08
C ALA A 56 -21.65 -17.27 -16.27
N GLU A 57 -21.83 -16.41 -17.28
CA GLU A 57 -20.96 -16.40 -18.46
C GLU A 57 -19.49 -16.14 -18.06
N PRO A 58 -18.53 -16.83 -18.69
CA PRO A 58 -17.11 -16.64 -18.43
C PRO A 58 -16.69 -15.19 -18.64
N LYS A 59 -15.92 -14.64 -17.69
CA LYS A 59 -15.48 -13.25 -17.73
C LYS A 59 -13.98 -13.18 -17.91
N LEU A 60 -13.54 -12.39 -18.90
CA LEU A 60 -12.15 -11.97 -19.02
C LEU A 60 -11.78 -11.14 -17.79
N THR A 61 -10.65 -11.45 -17.16
CA THR A 61 -10.16 -10.73 -15.97
C THR A 61 -8.86 -9.98 -16.25
N GLU A 62 -8.00 -10.55 -17.08
CA GLU A 62 -6.72 -9.98 -17.48
C GLU A 62 -6.46 -10.34 -18.93
N MET A 63 -5.96 -9.39 -19.71
CA MET A 63 -5.58 -9.53 -21.11
C MET A 63 -4.10 -9.24 -21.30
N ILE A 64 -3.43 -10.11 -22.04
CA ILE A 64 -1.97 -10.07 -22.22
C ILE A 64 -1.64 -10.10 -23.71
N LEU A 65 -0.88 -9.09 -24.16
CA LEU A 65 -0.28 -9.05 -25.48
C LEU A 65 1.21 -9.40 -25.32
N MET A 66 1.66 -10.42 -26.05
CA MET A 66 3.05 -10.89 -26.00
C MET A 66 3.83 -10.32 -27.17
N LEU A 67 4.70 -9.33 -26.95
CA LEU A 67 5.53 -8.72 -28.01
C LEU A 67 6.92 -9.35 -28.08
N GLU A 68 7.36 -9.96 -26.99
CA GLU A 68 8.64 -10.65 -26.83
C GLU A 68 8.47 -11.87 -25.92
N VAL A 69 9.23 -12.95 -26.18
CA VAL A 69 9.41 -14.06 -25.23
C VAL A 69 10.70 -13.82 -24.45
N ALA A 70 10.60 -13.38 -23.20
CA ALA A 70 11.76 -13.17 -22.34
C ALA A 70 12.48 -14.49 -22.02
N LYS A 71 13.80 -14.44 -21.84
CA LYS A 71 14.58 -15.60 -21.37
C LYS A 71 14.04 -16.11 -20.03
N GLY A 72 13.87 -17.42 -19.91
CA GLY A 72 13.44 -18.09 -18.67
C GLY A 72 11.93 -18.27 -18.51
N VAL A 73 11.11 -17.82 -19.47
CA VAL A 73 9.66 -18.11 -19.47
C VAL A 73 9.45 -19.59 -19.81
N GLN A 74 9.19 -20.41 -18.80
CA GLN A 74 8.85 -21.82 -18.96
C GLN A 74 7.34 -21.96 -19.16
N HIS A 75 6.98 -22.31 -20.40
CA HIS A 75 5.72 -22.95 -20.81
C HIS A 75 4.44 -22.21 -20.40
N GLU A 76 4.00 -21.29 -21.27
CA GLU A 76 2.62 -21.09 -21.73
C GLU A 76 2.47 -19.72 -22.40
N VAL A 77 2.91 -19.64 -23.66
CA VAL A 77 2.79 -18.44 -24.49
C VAL A 77 1.90 -18.74 -25.71
N PRO A 78 1.28 -17.73 -26.33
CA PRO A 78 0.69 -17.86 -27.66
C PRO A 78 1.71 -18.40 -28.68
N ARG A 79 1.25 -19.04 -29.77
CA ARG A 79 2.14 -19.56 -30.82
C ARG A 79 2.91 -18.46 -31.56
N GLU A 80 2.27 -17.31 -31.78
CA GLU A 80 2.87 -16.14 -32.42
C GLU A 80 3.01 -14.98 -31.43
N LEU A 81 3.84 -14.00 -31.79
CA LEU A 81 3.94 -12.73 -31.05
C LEU A 81 2.97 -11.70 -31.61
N TYR A 82 2.47 -10.82 -30.75
CA TYR A 82 1.59 -9.73 -31.12
C TYR A 82 2.31 -8.74 -32.03
N GLY A 83 1.97 -8.76 -33.32
CA GLY A 83 2.47 -7.82 -34.33
C GLY A 83 1.51 -6.67 -34.66
N GLY A 84 0.35 -6.62 -34.00
CA GLY A 84 -0.70 -5.64 -34.28
C GLY A 84 -0.41 -4.25 -33.70
N ALA A 85 -1.17 -3.24 -34.14
CA ALA A 85 -1.18 -1.93 -33.49
C ALA A 85 -2.04 -1.96 -32.23
N PHE A 86 -1.61 -1.32 -31.16
CA PHE A 86 -2.46 -1.06 -29.99
C PHE A 86 -2.30 0.39 -29.54
N THR A 87 -3.38 0.94 -29.01
CA THR A 87 -3.40 2.33 -28.53
C THR A 87 -4.05 2.41 -27.16
N LEU A 88 -3.59 3.39 -26.39
CA LEU A 88 -4.03 3.69 -25.04
C LEU A 88 -4.63 5.10 -25.04
N GLU A 89 -5.95 5.21 -24.91
CA GLU A 89 -6.68 6.47 -25.08
C GLU A 89 -6.40 7.16 -26.43
N GLY A 90 -6.23 6.36 -27.48
CA GLY A 90 -5.91 6.84 -28.82
C GLY A 90 -4.46 7.30 -29.03
N ARG A 91 -3.58 7.16 -28.03
CA ARG A 91 -2.15 7.46 -28.12
C ARG A 91 -1.31 6.19 -28.26
N PRO A 92 -0.10 6.29 -28.87
CA PRO A 92 0.90 5.25 -28.74
C PRO A 92 1.19 4.92 -27.27
N PRO A 93 1.57 3.66 -26.95
CA PRO A 93 1.63 3.19 -25.57
C PRO A 93 2.54 4.02 -24.67
N LEU A 94 3.76 4.35 -25.13
CA LEU A 94 4.69 5.17 -24.36
C LEU A 94 4.24 6.63 -24.19
N GLU A 95 3.47 7.17 -25.13
CA GLU A 95 2.93 8.55 -25.01
C GLU A 95 1.76 8.65 -24.01
N ALA A 96 1.20 7.51 -23.59
CA ALA A 96 0.21 7.43 -22.54
C ALA A 96 0.84 7.34 -21.12
N VAL A 97 2.13 7.02 -21.04
CA VAL A 97 2.88 6.91 -19.78
C VAL A 97 3.28 8.31 -19.29
N SER A 98 3.23 8.53 -17.98
CA SER A 98 3.67 9.81 -17.40
C SER A 98 5.20 9.95 -17.43
N GLU A 99 5.70 11.19 -17.49
CA GLU A 99 7.14 11.45 -17.41
C GLU A 99 7.77 10.90 -16.13
N GLN A 100 7.08 11.00 -15.00
CA GLN A 100 7.56 10.47 -13.71
C GLN A 100 7.72 8.95 -13.75
N GLU A 101 6.78 8.25 -14.39
CA GLU A 101 6.82 6.81 -14.55
C GLU A 101 7.97 6.38 -15.48
N LEU A 102 8.18 7.11 -16.58
CA LEU A 102 9.32 6.85 -17.50
C LEU A 102 10.67 7.06 -16.82
N ARG A 103 10.80 8.08 -15.96
CA ARG A 103 12.05 8.34 -15.22
C ARG A 103 12.31 7.34 -14.10
N SER A 104 11.26 6.67 -13.62
CA SER A 104 11.34 5.65 -12.57
C SER A 104 11.30 4.22 -13.13
N ALA A 105 11.38 4.06 -14.46
CA ALA A 105 11.22 2.78 -15.14
C ALA A 105 12.27 1.76 -14.67
N TYR A 106 11.82 0.52 -14.41
CA TYR A 106 12.70 -0.58 -14.03
C TYR A 106 12.36 -1.87 -14.75
N ILE A 107 11.23 -2.50 -14.40
CA ILE A 107 10.73 -3.72 -15.05
C ILE A 107 9.41 -3.41 -15.77
N PHE A 108 8.56 -2.61 -15.16
CA PHE A 108 7.25 -2.22 -15.66
C PHE A 108 7.12 -0.70 -15.73
N LEU A 109 6.22 -0.24 -16.59
CA LEU A 109 5.60 1.08 -16.53
C LEU A 109 4.13 0.88 -16.19
N GLU A 110 3.68 1.48 -15.10
CA GLU A 110 2.31 1.37 -14.61
C GLU A 110 1.48 2.59 -15.01
N LEU A 111 0.25 2.34 -15.45
CA LEU A 111 -0.68 3.39 -15.83
C LEU A 111 -2.13 2.96 -15.57
N SER A 112 -2.93 3.94 -15.15
CA SER A 112 -4.34 3.75 -14.86
C SER A 112 -5.17 4.58 -15.85
N LEU A 113 -5.95 3.90 -16.71
CA LEU A 113 -6.73 4.52 -17.79
C LEU A 113 -8.21 4.22 -17.59
N GLY A 114 -8.98 5.20 -17.11
CA GLY A 114 -10.40 5.02 -16.81
C GLY A 114 -10.65 3.81 -15.90
N LYS A 115 -11.30 2.78 -16.44
CA LYS A 115 -11.62 1.51 -15.75
C LYS A 115 -10.53 0.43 -15.85
N PHE A 116 -9.37 0.75 -16.43
CA PHE A 116 -8.29 -0.20 -16.66
C PHE A 116 -7.04 0.16 -15.86
N GLU A 117 -6.33 -0.88 -15.44
CA GLU A 117 -4.93 -0.84 -15.01
C GLU A 117 -4.11 -1.52 -16.10
N VAL A 118 -3.03 -0.87 -16.53
CA VAL A 118 -2.18 -1.36 -17.62
C VAL A 118 -0.74 -1.35 -17.14
N SER A 119 -0.08 -2.49 -17.28
CA SER A 119 1.33 -2.67 -16.95
C SER A 119 2.09 -2.99 -18.23
N LEU A 120 3.04 -2.12 -18.61
CA LEU A 120 3.90 -2.32 -19.77
C LEU A 120 5.23 -2.90 -19.28
N ALA A 121 5.45 -4.20 -19.47
CA ALA A 121 6.73 -4.82 -19.17
C ALA A 121 7.77 -4.37 -20.20
N LEU A 122 8.86 -3.80 -19.72
CA LEU A 122 9.97 -3.40 -20.58
C LEU A 122 10.53 -4.61 -21.32
N ALA A 123 10.99 -4.42 -22.56
CA ALA A 123 11.65 -5.48 -23.31
C ALA A 123 12.95 -5.89 -22.62
N GLN A 124 13.39 -7.14 -22.82
CA GLN A 124 14.58 -7.68 -22.15
C GLN A 124 15.82 -6.81 -22.38
N ALA A 125 16.04 -6.33 -23.61
CA ALA A 125 17.18 -5.47 -23.92
C ALA A 125 17.15 -4.11 -23.21
N VAL A 126 15.97 -3.62 -22.83
CA VAL A 126 15.82 -2.39 -22.04
C VAL A 126 16.09 -2.68 -20.57
N GLN A 127 15.52 -3.76 -20.04
CA GLN A 127 15.78 -4.21 -18.66
C GLN A 127 17.27 -4.42 -18.43
N GLU A 128 17.98 -5.15 -19.31
CA GLU A 128 19.42 -5.41 -19.19
C GLU A 128 20.26 -4.11 -19.12
N ARG A 129 19.82 -3.02 -19.78
CA ARG A 129 20.51 -1.72 -19.72
C ARG A 129 20.24 -0.98 -18.41
N ILE A 130 19.01 -1.08 -17.89
CA ILE A 130 18.63 -0.45 -16.63
C ILE A 130 19.20 -1.22 -15.44
N ASP A 131 19.23 -2.55 -15.51
CA ASP A 131 19.80 -3.47 -14.52
C ASP A 131 21.31 -3.28 -14.32
N ALA A 132 22.01 -2.71 -15.31
CA ALA A 132 23.42 -2.37 -15.19
C ALA A 132 23.70 -1.26 -14.16
N MET A 133 22.69 -0.45 -13.83
CA MET A 133 22.73 0.54 -12.76
C MET A 133 22.21 -0.09 -11.47
N ASP A 134 22.89 0.13 -10.35
CA ASP A 134 22.38 -0.34 -9.05
C ASP A 134 21.17 0.49 -8.57
N PHE A 135 20.56 0.06 -7.46
CA PHE A 135 19.37 0.74 -6.93
C PHE A 135 19.64 2.22 -6.60
N ALA A 136 20.78 2.55 -5.98
CA ALA A 136 21.09 3.91 -5.56
C ALA A 136 21.30 4.83 -6.77
N GLU A 137 21.98 4.33 -7.80
CA GLU A 137 22.17 5.04 -9.06
C GLU A 137 20.83 5.29 -9.77
N ARG A 138 19.98 4.26 -9.91
CA ARG A 138 18.65 4.41 -10.53
C ARG A 138 17.78 5.40 -9.77
N PHE A 139 17.78 5.31 -8.45
CA PHE A 139 17.02 6.22 -7.59
C PHE A 139 17.48 7.68 -7.75
N ALA A 140 18.79 7.92 -7.84
CA ALA A 140 19.32 9.27 -8.08
C ALA A 140 18.94 9.82 -9.47
N LYS A 141 18.78 8.94 -10.47
CA LYS A 141 18.42 9.32 -11.85
C LYS A 141 16.93 9.54 -12.09
N ARG A 142 16.05 9.31 -11.09
CA ARG A 142 14.60 9.56 -11.22
C ARG A 142 14.25 11.04 -11.47
N ASP A 143 15.16 11.94 -11.08
CA ASP A 143 15.02 13.38 -11.27
C ASP A 143 15.66 13.86 -12.60
N THR A 144 16.20 12.94 -13.40
CA THR A 144 16.78 13.20 -14.73
C THR A 144 16.01 12.44 -15.81
N ASP A 145 16.29 12.72 -17.09
CA ASP A 145 15.66 12.01 -18.22
C ASP A 145 16.44 10.76 -18.66
N GLU A 146 17.54 10.39 -17.98
CA GLU A 146 18.44 9.33 -18.44
C GLU A 146 17.74 7.96 -18.58
N ILE A 147 16.95 7.55 -17.58
CA ILE A 147 16.20 6.29 -17.62
C ILE A 147 15.10 6.37 -18.69
N ALA A 148 14.38 7.49 -18.75
CA ALA A 148 13.32 7.71 -19.73
C ALA A 148 13.87 7.66 -21.16
N ASP A 149 15.06 8.21 -21.40
CA ASP A 149 15.72 8.21 -22.70
C ASP A 149 16.20 6.82 -23.11
N ILE A 150 16.63 5.98 -22.17
CA ILE A 150 16.93 4.56 -22.43
C ILE A 150 15.69 3.85 -22.98
N VAL A 151 14.53 4.07 -22.35
CA VAL A 151 13.26 3.48 -22.78
C VAL A 151 12.85 4.03 -24.16
N ARG A 152 12.85 5.35 -24.34
CA ARG A 152 12.43 5.99 -25.61
C ARG A 152 13.33 5.66 -26.80
N ALA A 153 14.64 5.52 -26.57
CA ALA A 153 15.60 5.20 -27.62
C ALA A 153 15.52 3.74 -28.08
N ALA A 154 14.87 2.86 -27.33
CA ALA A 154 14.75 1.45 -27.68
C ALA A 154 13.82 1.27 -28.90
N LYS A 155 14.28 0.52 -29.90
CA LYS A 155 13.47 0.15 -31.06
C LYS A 155 12.21 -0.64 -30.67
N MET A 156 12.35 -1.48 -29.64
CA MET A 156 11.26 -2.25 -29.04
C MET A 156 11.34 -2.02 -27.53
N PRO A 157 10.63 -1.02 -26.99
CA PRO A 157 10.72 -0.66 -25.58
C PRO A 157 9.94 -1.60 -24.66
N ILE A 158 8.87 -2.20 -25.17
CA ILE A 158 7.91 -3.01 -24.42
C ILE A 158 7.93 -4.44 -24.97
N GLY A 159 8.11 -5.43 -24.08
CA GLY A 159 8.08 -6.86 -24.42
C GLY A 159 6.73 -7.52 -24.11
N ARG A 160 5.95 -6.97 -23.18
CA ARG A 160 4.62 -7.50 -22.82
C ARG A 160 3.71 -6.39 -22.32
N VAL A 161 2.42 -6.49 -22.64
CA VAL A 161 1.38 -5.58 -22.16
C VAL A 161 0.38 -6.39 -21.36
N CYS A 162 0.19 -6.05 -20.10
CA CYS A 162 -0.86 -6.61 -19.25
C CYS A 162 -1.95 -5.56 -19.07
N ILE A 163 -3.21 -5.93 -19.29
CA ILE A 163 -4.37 -5.05 -19.16
C ILE A 163 -5.33 -5.74 -18.21
N ASN A 164 -5.72 -5.04 -17.16
CA ASN A 164 -6.66 -5.50 -16.14
C ASN A 164 -7.86 -4.56 -16.09
N GLN A 165 -9.06 -5.10 -15.83
CA GLN A 165 -10.15 -4.25 -15.37
C GLN A 165 -9.93 -3.92 -13.90
N LYS A 166 -9.95 -2.64 -13.57
CA LYS A 166 -10.02 -2.21 -12.18
C LYS A 166 -11.19 -2.92 -11.53
N ALA A 167 -10.91 -3.70 -10.51
CA ALA A 167 -11.95 -4.12 -9.60
C ALA A 167 -12.67 -2.85 -9.16
N LYS A 168 -14.00 -2.81 -9.26
CA LYS A 168 -14.75 -1.80 -8.52
C LYS A 168 -14.38 -2.02 -7.06
N LYS A 169 -13.45 -1.23 -6.52
CA LYS A 169 -13.32 -1.05 -5.07
C LYS A 169 -14.68 -0.55 -4.66
N VAL A 170 -15.53 -1.46 -4.18
CA VAL A 170 -16.75 -1.07 -3.50
C VAL A 170 -16.22 -0.17 -2.40
N LYS A 171 -16.51 1.13 -2.48
CA LYS A 171 -16.30 2.02 -1.35
C LYS A 171 -17.24 1.50 -0.27
N CYS A 172 -16.81 0.48 0.46
CA CYS A 172 -17.45 0.10 1.68
C CYS A 172 -17.42 1.37 2.52
N LYS A 173 -18.60 1.80 2.96
CA LYS A 173 -18.67 2.86 3.95
C LYS A 173 -17.74 2.43 5.09
N PRO A 174 -16.79 3.29 5.53
CA PRO A 174 -15.86 2.91 6.57
C PRO A 174 -16.63 2.33 7.75
N SER A 175 -16.18 1.20 8.27
CA SER A 175 -16.94 0.51 9.30
C SER A 175 -16.94 1.35 10.59
N ASP A 176 -17.92 1.10 11.46
CA ASP A 176 -17.94 1.69 12.80
C ASP A 176 -16.89 1.04 13.73
N LYS A 177 -16.04 0.12 13.24
CA LYS A 177 -15.03 -0.62 14.02
C LYS A 177 -14.09 0.31 14.78
N PHE A 178 -13.64 1.39 14.14
CA PHE A 178 -12.73 2.37 14.73
C PHE A 178 -13.45 3.61 15.26
N LYS A 179 -14.75 3.53 15.49
CA LYS A 179 -15.49 4.63 16.13
C LYS A 179 -15.02 4.75 17.57
N LEU A 180 -14.72 5.98 17.99
CA LEU A 180 -14.31 6.24 19.37
C LEU A 180 -15.44 5.82 20.34
N PRO A 181 -15.09 5.13 21.44
CA PRO A 181 -16.08 4.73 22.42
C PRO A 181 -16.70 5.96 23.09
N CYS A 182 -17.97 5.86 23.49
CA CYS A 182 -18.58 6.86 24.34
C CYS A 182 -18.04 6.68 25.77
N ALA A 183 -17.51 7.74 26.38
CA ALA A 183 -17.05 7.70 27.76
C ALA A 183 -18.24 7.41 28.69
N ALA A 184 -18.27 6.22 29.28
CA ALA A 184 -19.31 5.82 30.23
C ALA A 184 -19.11 6.40 31.65
N GLY A 185 -18.01 7.11 31.88
CA GLY A 185 -17.64 7.68 33.18
C GLY A 185 -16.48 8.67 33.05
N GLU A 186 -15.77 8.91 34.17
CA GLU A 186 -14.62 9.80 34.19
C GLU A 186 -13.47 9.27 33.32
N THR A 187 -12.79 10.19 32.63
CA THR A 187 -11.67 9.89 31.73
C THR A 187 -10.40 10.56 32.24
N LEU A 188 -9.27 9.92 32.00
CA LEU A 188 -7.96 10.50 32.28
C LEU A 188 -7.70 11.73 31.41
N LEU A 189 -7.14 12.76 32.02
CA LEU A 189 -6.75 14.00 31.36
C LEU A 189 -5.25 13.98 31.09
N PHE A 190 -4.90 14.05 29.80
CA PHE A 190 -3.51 14.13 29.35
C PHE A 190 -3.25 15.47 28.66
N LYS A 191 -2.21 16.17 29.10
CA LYS A 191 -1.65 17.33 28.41
C LYS A 191 -0.53 16.90 27.47
N ASN A 192 0.24 15.88 27.84
CA ASN A 192 1.28 15.31 26.99
C ASN A 192 0.72 14.14 26.17
N PHE A 193 0.71 14.30 24.84
CA PHE A 193 0.26 13.27 23.91
C PHE A 193 1.14 12.01 23.96
N ASN A 194 2.46 12.16 24.04
CA ASN A 194 3.40 11.03 24.06
C ASN A 194 3.29 10.22 25.36
N PHE A 195 3.00 10.87 26.50
CA PHE A 195 2.67 10.16 27.74
C PHE A 195 1.31 9.44 27.64
N LYS A 196 0.31 10.06 27.00
CA LYS A 196 -0.98 9.42 26.73
C LYS A 196 -0.82 8.13 25.93
N ILE A 197 -0.08 8.16 24.82
CA ILE A 197 0.10 6.98 23.98
C ILE A 197 0.94 5.90 24.69
N ALA A 198 1.90 6.25 25.53
CA ALA A 198 2.60 5.28 26.36
C ALA A 198 1.63 4.49 27.27
N VAL A 199 0.73 5.21 27.95
CA VAL A 199 -0.33 4.58 28.76
C VAL A 199 -1.30 3.77 27.91
N MET A 200 -1.66 4.29 26.73
CA MET A 200 -2.54 3.55 25.81
C MET A 200 -1.86 2.31 25.24
N ASN A 201 -0.53 2.28 25.05
CA ASN A 201 0.19 1.09 24.61
C ASN A 201 -0.07 -0.07 25.59
N GLU A 202 0.22 0.18 26.86
CA GLU A 202 0.01 -0.77 27.95
C GLU A 202 -1.45 -1.23 28.02
N LEU A 203 -2.41 -0.29 27.99
CA LEU A 203 -3.82 -0.64 28.15
C LEU A 203 -4.45 -1.28 26.91
N MET A 204 -4.04 -0.91 25.70
CA MET A 204 -4.66 -1.36 24.44
C MET A 204 -3.95 -2.55 23.82
N TYR A 205 -2.64 -2.52 23.74
CA TYR A 205 -1.83 -3.50 23.00
C TYR A 205 -1.32 -4.60 23.92
N GLU A 206 -0.83 -4.26 25.12
CA GLU A 206 -0.32 -5.26 26.07
C GLU A 206 -1.45 -5.96 26.84
N LYS A 207 -2.36 -5.18 27.45
CA LYS A 207 -3.43 -5.73 28.31
C LYS A 207 -4.77 -5.95 27.61
N ALA A 208 -4.94 -5.44 26.40
CA ALA A 208 -6.19 -5.51 25.63
C ALA A 208 -7.45 -4.99 26.37
N LEU A 209 -7.29 -4.03 27.28
CA LEU A 209 -8.36 -3.41 28.08
C LEU A 209 -9.05 -2.23 27.39
N LEU A 210 -8.43 -1.65 26.36
CA LEU A 210 -9.04 -0.61 25.53
C LEU A 210 -9.59 -1.21 24.23
N GLN A 211 -10.84 -0.88 23.93
CA GLN A 211 -11.50 -1.28 22.69
C GLN A 211 -12.18 -0.07 22.04
N PRO A 212 -12.15 0.03 20.70
CA PRO A 212 -11.54 -0.93 19.76
C PRO A 212 -9.99 -0.85 19.76
N LYS A 213 -9.31 -1.98 19.53
CA LYS A 213 -7.87 -1.98 19.19
C LYS A 213 -7.71 -1.27 17.83
N PHE A 214 -6.90 -0.22 17.79
CA PHE A 214 -6.67 0.53 16.56
C PHE A 214 -5.66 -0.20 15.68
N ASP A 215 -6.00 -0.32 14.40
CA ASP A 215 -5.15 -0.87 13.35
C ASP A 215 -5.13 0.13 12.19
N VAL A 216 -3.97 0.74 11.95
CA VAL A 216 -3.79 1.79 10.95
C VAL A 216 -3.95 1.27 9.54
N PHE A 217 -3.54 0.03 9.27
CA PHE A 217 -3.59 -0.57 7.94
C PHE A 217 -5.03 -0.88 7.55
N GLU A 218 -5.79 -1.52 8.45
CA GLU A 218 -7.22 -1.73 8.25
C GLU A 218 -7.99 -0.40 8.21
N TYR A 219 -7.67 0.54 9.09
CA TYR A 219 -8.29 1.87 9.10
C TYR A 219 -8.12 2.59 7.76
N CYS A 220 -6.90 2.57 7.23
CA CYS A 220 -6.52 3.17 5.96
C CYS A 220 -7.13 2.44 4.77
N GLU A 221 -7.10 1.11 4.75
CA GLU A 221 -7.70 0.27 3.70
C GLU A 221 -9.19 0.58 3.53
N GLU A 222 -9.96 0.57 4.62
CA GLU A 222 -11.41 0.86 4.61
C GLU A 222 -11.73 2.27 4.09
N ARG A 223 -10.78 3.21 4.18
CA ARG A 223 -10.96 4.63 3.86
C ARG A 223 -10.28 5.02 2.55
N GLY A 224 -9.55 4.10 1.91
CA GLY A 224 -8.73 4.39 0.73
C GLY A 224 -7.66 5.43 0.99
N ILE A 225 -7.12 5.45 2.20
CA ILE A 225 -5.99 6.28 2.60
C ILE A 225 -4.73 5.45 2.42
N ASP A 226 -3.68 6.03 1.87
CA ASP A 226 -2.35 5.40 1.86
C ASP A 226 -1.70 5.64 3.24
N PRO A 227 -1.38 4.59 4.02
CA PRO A 227 -0.77 4.74 5.34
C PRO A 227 0.62 5.39 5.30
N TYR A 228 1.26 5.42 4.12
CA TYR A 228 2.59 5.97 3.89
C TYR A 228 2.56 7.33 3.16
N ALA A 229 1.38 7.94 3.02
CA ALA A 229 1.21 9.21 2.31
C ALA A 229 1.94 10.39 2.97
N ASP A 230 2.16 10.33 4.29
CA ASP A 230 2.77 11.38 5.08
C ASP A 230 4.07 10.88 5.72
N PHE A 231 5.14 11.67 5.64
CA PHE A 231 6.37 11.40 6.39
C PHE A 231 6.11 11.63 7.89
N GLY A 232 6.27 10.59 8.70
CA GLY A 232 6.07 10.63 10.15
C GLY A 232 4.64 10.25 10.55
N ALA A 233 4.06 10.98 11.52
CA ALA A 233 2.77 10.62 12.08
C ALA A 233 1.60 10.89 11.12
N LEU A 234 0.84 9.85 10.77
CA LEU A 234 -0.40 9.93 10.00
C LEU A 234 -1.43 10.78 10.78
N PRO A 235 -1.90 11.92 10.23
CA PRO A 235 -2.76 12.86 10.96
C PRO A 235 -4.05 12.24 11.53
N GLN A 236 -4.64 11.30 10.80
CA GLN A 236 -5.89 10.61 11.14
C GLN A 236 -5.70 9.70 12.35
N ALA A 237 -4.64 8.88 12.35
CA ALA A 237 -4.29 8.02 13.46
C ALA A 237 -3.91 8.85 14.70
N LYS A 238 -3.04 9.86 14.53
CA LYS A 238 -2.67 10.78 15.61
C LYS A 238 -3.88 11.44 16.25
N LYS A 239 -4.84 11.92 15.44
CA LYS A 239 -6.09 12.50 15.94
C LYS A 239 -6.94 11.47 16.68
N TRP A 240 -7.02 10.24 16.19
CA TRP A 240 -7.78 9.17 16.84
C TRP A 240 -7.26 8.89 18.25
N PHE A 241 -5.95 8.67 18.42
CA PHE A 241 -5.35 8.47 19.74
C PHE A 241 -5.47 9.70 20.64
N LYS A 242 -5.34 10.91 20.05
CA LYS A 242 -5.53 12.16 20.79
C LYS A 242 -6.94 12.28 21.37
N ASP A 243 -7.96 11.89 20.61
CA ASP A 243 -9.36 12.03 21.00
C ASP A 243 -9.89 10.84 21.81
N TYR A 244 -9.15 9.72 21.88
CA TYR A 244 -9.60 8.53 22.59
C TYR A 244 -9.84 8.78 24.09
N PRO A 245 -11.06 8.51 24.62
CA PRO A 245 -11.37 8.75 26.03
C PRO A 245 -10.89 7.56 26.89
N VAL A 246 -9.69 7.66 27.48
CA VAL A 246 -9.15 6.62 28.36
C VAL A 246 -9.90 6.63 29.70
N PRO A 247 -10.60 5.54 30.09
CA PRO A 247 -11.34 5.48 31.35
C PRO A 247 -10.44 5.61 32.59
N ALA A 248 -10.84 6.42 33.57
CA ALA A 248 -10.06 6.69 34.77
C ALA A 248 -9.85 5.45 35.66
N ASN A 249 -10.82 4.54 35.69
CA ASN A 249 -10.74 3.29 36.45
C ASN A 249 -9.66 2.32 35.95
N LEU A 250 -9.11 2.53 34.74
CA LEU A 250 -8.00 1.73 34.22
C LEU A 250 -6.63 2.24 34.67
N ALA A 251 -6.53 3.42 35.30
CA ALA A 251 -5.25 3.92 35.78
C ALA A 251 -4.58 3.00 36.80
N GLU A 252 -5.38 2.35 37.67
CA GLU A 252 -4.88 1.36 38.65
C GLU A 252 -4.31 0.09 37.98
N GLN A 253 -4.65 -0.17 36.72
CA GLN A 253 -4.12 -1.31 35.98
C GLN A 253 -2.71 -1.05 35.45
N VAL A 254 -2.22 0.19 35.46
CA VAL A 254 -0.89 0.54 34.96
C VAL A 254 0.09 0.54 36.12
N SER A 255 0.91 -0.51 36.21
CA SER A 255 1.94 -0.66 37.25
C SER A 255 3.35 -0.38 36.75
N GLU A 256 3.59 -0.65 35.47
CA GLU A 256 4.84 -0.42 34.78
C GLU A 256 4.53 0.10 33.36
N LEU A 257 5.44 0.88 32.80
CA LEU A 257 5.42 1.27 31.39
C LEU A 257 6.75 0.91 30.76
N TYR A 258 6.70 0.20 29.64
CA TYR A 258 7.86 -0.08 28.79
C TYR A 258 7.79 0.78 27.54
N LEU A 259 8.72 1.71 27.39
CA LEU A 259 8.79 2.63 26.26
C LEU A 259 9.86 2.17 25.28
N ASP A 260 9.48 1.28 24.36
CA ASP A 260 10.38 0.75 23.34
C ASP A 260 10.01 1.30 21.96
N GLY A 261 11.00 1.74 21.17
CA GLY A 261 10.76 2.23 19.80
C GLY A 261 10.01 1.24 18.91
N GLY A 262 10.12 -0.07 19.18
CA GLY A 262 9.40 -1.15 18.50
C GLY A 262 7.99 -1.42 19.03
N ASN A 263 7.49 -0.67 20.02
CA ASN A 263 6.13 -0.85 20.54
C ASN A 263 5.07 -0.63 19.44
N GLU A 264 4.07 -1.50 19.40
CA GLU A 264 3.07 -1.53 18.32
C GLU A 264 2.40 -0.16 18.11
N ILE A 265 2.05 0.57 19.17
CA ILE A 265 1.32 1.84 19.05
C ILE A 265 2.05 2.90 18.21
N TYR A 266 3.38 2.88 18.18
CA TYR A 266 4.14 3.88 17.43
C TYR A 266 4.00 3.66 15.93
N LEU A 267 4.04 2.41 15.47
CA LEU A 267 3.77 2.04 14.07
C LEU A 267 2.31 2.27 13.68
N GLN A 268 1.39 2.25 14.65
CA GLN A 268 -0.01 2.59 14.42
C GLN A 268 -0.23 4.09 14.20
N ILE A 269 0.72 4.94 14.62
CA ILE A 269 0.67 6.40 14.43
C ILE A 269 1.56 6.84 13.27
N ALA A 270 2.75 6.26 13.15
CA ALA A 270 3.75 6.56 12.13
C ALA A 270 4.29 5.23 11.54
N PRO A 271 3.65 4.67 10.49
CA PRO A 271 3.98 3.36 9.95
C PRO A 271 5.41 3.19 9.43
N ASP A 272 6.05 4.29 9.02
CA ASP A 272 7.43 4.32 8.52
C ASP A 272 8.47 4.68 9.61
N TRP A 273 8.06 4.81 10.87
CA TRP A 273 8.99 5.22 11.92
C TRP A 273 9.92 4.07 12.30
N ASP A 274 11.23 4.35 12.28
CA ASP A 274 12.30 3.37 12.53
C ASP A 274 12.68 3.25 14.01
N GLY A 275 12.11 4.10 14.88
CA GLY A 275 12.39 4.09 16.31
C GLY A 275 13.58 4.95 16.74
N GLU A 276 14.25 5.65 15.81
CA GLU A 276 15.56 6.28 16.10
C GLU A 276 15.51 7.79 16.35
N ASP A 277 14.39 8.47 16.05
CA ASP A 277 14.24 9.92 16.23
C ASP A 277 13.41 10.34 17.46
N GLU A 278 13.35 11.65 17.73
CA GLU A 278 12.69 12.23 18.91
C GLU A 278 11.15 12.35 18.78
N LEU A 279 10.52 11.74 17.76
CA LEU A 279 9.09 11.94 17.46
C LEU A 279 8.19 11.62 18.65
N PHE A 280 8.53 10.56 19.39
CA PHE A 280 7.74 10.06 20.52
C PHE A 280 8.33 10.38 21.90
N ASP A 281 9.38 11.21 21.95
CA ASP A 281 9.99 11.65 23.21
C ASP A 281 8.99 12.34 24.15
N ILE A 282 9.06 11.99 25.44
CA ILE A 282 8.24 12.59 26.48
C ILE A 282 8.98 13.80 27.06
N LYS A 283 8.62 14.98 26.53
CA LYS A 283 9.27 16.25 26.89
C LYS A 283 8.84 16.82 28.25
N ASN A 284 7.64 16.49 28.73
CA ASN A 284 7.10 16.96 30.02
C ASN A 284 5.99 16.03 30.51
N ILE A 285 5.86 15.85 31.82
CA ILE A 285 4.69 15.21 32.44
C ILE A 285 4.31 16.08 33.63
N ASP A 286 3.05 16.47 33.72
CA ASP A 286 2.56 17.23 34.87
C ASP A 286 2.19 16.29 36.03
N ALA A 287 2.39 16.71 37.28
CA ALA A 287 2.04 15.91 38.46
C ALA A 287 0.54 15.51 38.48
N ALA A 288 -0.34 16.34 37.93
CA ALA A 288 -1.76 16.03 37.79
C ALA A 288 -2.04 14.90 36.78
N GLU A 289 -1.17 14.71 35.78
CA GLU A 289 -1.27 13.57 34.85
C GLU A 289 -0.82 12.27 35.53
N LEU A 290 0.13 12.33 36.46
CA LEU A 290 0.64 11.15 37.20
C LEU A 290 -0.27 10.73 38.36
N ALA A 291 -0.97 11.66 38.99
CA ALA A 291 -1.76 11.42 40.21
C ALA A 291 -2.75 10.24 40.14
N PRO A 292 -3.44 9.96 39.00
CA PRO A 292 -4.33 8.80 38.90
C PRO A 292 -3.61 7.44 38.93
N PHE A 293 -2.33 7.38 38.59
CA PHE A 293 -1.56 6.14 38.42
C PHE A 293 -0.90 5.68 39.73
N VAL A 294 -1.71 5.41 40.75
CA VAL A 294 -1.25 5.08 42.11
C VAL A 294 -0.36 3.81 42.18
N ASN A 295 -0.55 2.90 41.21
CA ASN A 295 0.18 1.64 41.11
C ASN A 295 1.41 1.71 40.21
N LEU A 296 1.60 2.79 39.44
CA LEU A 296 2.77 2.96 38.56
C LEU A 296 4.02 3.14 39.44
N LYS A 297 4.98 2.23 39.31
CA LYS A 297 6.24 2.27 40.07
C LYS A 297 7.48 2.36 39.19
N LYS A 298 7.38 1.93 37.94
CA LYS A 298 8.52 1.85 37.03
C LYS A 298 8.17 2.30 35.63
N ILE A 299 9.05 3.08 35.02
CA ILE A 299 9.06 3.35 33.59
C ILE A 299 10.43 2.92 33.08
N GLU A 300 10.46 1.95 32.18
CA GLU A 300 11.68 1.50 31.51
C GLU A 300 11.66 2.00 30.07
N THR A 301 12.79 2.47 29.57
CA THR A 301 12.85 3.09 28.24
C THR A 301 14.00 2.56 27.39
N SER A 302 13.69 2.26 26.13
CA SER A 302 14.60 1.78 25.09
C SER A 302 14.24 2.50 23.79
N GLY A 303 15.05 3.47 23.36
CA GLY A 303 14.77 4.24 22.15
C GLY A 303 13.79 5.42 22.32
N ILE A 304 13.08 5.54 23.46
CA ILE A 304 12.21 6.70 23.74
C ILE A 304 12.86 7.65 24.75
N GLY A 305 13.08 8.92 24.36
CA GLY A 305 13.64 9.92 25.25
C GLY A 305 12.63 10.39 26.30
N ILE A 306 13.06 10.47 27.57
CA ILE A 306 12.33 11.16 28.63
C ILE A 306 13.17 12.32 29.13
N SER A 307 12.65 13.54 29.01
CA SER A 307 13.38 14.75 29.39
C SER A 307 13.71 14.77 30.89
N LYS A 308 14.76 15.51 31.28
CA LYS A 308 15.12 15.70 32.70
C LYS A 308 13.95 16.21 33.55
N LYS A 309 13.10 17.08 32.96
CA LYS A 309 11.92 17.62 33.65
C LYS A 309 10.86 16.55 33.87
N ALA A 310 10.57 15.74 32.85
CA ALA A 310 9.63 14.63 32.96
C ALA A 310 10.13 13.56 33.95
N ARG A 311 11.42 13.20 33.91
CA ARG A 311 12.04 12.29 34.88
C ARG A 311 11.89 12.79 36.31
N LYS A 312 12.13 14.08 36.54
CA LYS A 312 11.93 14.69 37.87
C LYS A 312 10.48 14.59 38.34
N ALA A 313 9.50 14.81 37.46
CA ALA A 313 8.09 14.65 37.82
C ALA A 313 7.73 13.20 38.20
N CYS A 314 8.30 12.21 37.50
CA CYS A 314 8.17 10.79 37.86
C CYS A 314 8.80 10.50 39.24
N GLU A 315 10.02 10.99 39.48
CA GLU A 315 10.74 10.81 40.74
C GLU A 315 9.96 11.43 41.93
N ASP A 316 9.48 12.67 41.77
CA ASP A 316 8.69 13.37 42.78
C ASP A 316 7.36 12.64 43.07
N ALA A 317 6.87 11.81 42.14
CA ALA A 317 5.69 10.93 42.30
C ALA A 317 6.04 9.51 42.79
N GLY A 318 7.32 9.20 43.07
CA GLY A 318 7.77 7.89 43.53
C GLY A 318 7.88 6.83 42.43
N ILE A 319 8.01 7.24 41.17
CA ILE A 319 8.16 6.38 40.00
C ILE A 319 9.64 6.34 39.59
N THR A 320 10.20 5.14 39.50
CA THR A 320 11.58 4.94 39.05
C THR A 320 11.63 4.92 37.53
N VAL A 321 12.53 5.71 36.92
CA VAL A 321 12.78 5.69 35.48
C VAL A 321 14.12 5.00 35.22
N VAL A 322 14.13 3.97 34.38
CA VAL A 322 15.31 3.16 34.05
C VAL A 322 15.54 3.21 32.53
N ASP A 323 16.82 3.27 32.14
CA ASP A 323 17.31 3.22 30.76
C ASP A 323 17.82 1.83 30.40
#